data_AF-A0A522TE59-F1
#
_entry.id   AF-A0A522TE59-F1
#
_cell.length_a   1.000
_cell.length_b   1.000
_cell.length_c   1.000
_cell.angle_alpha   90.00
_cell.angle_beta   90.00
_cell.angle_gamma   90.00
#
_symmetry.space_group_name_H-M   'P 1'
#
loop_
_entity.id
_entity.type
_entity.pdbx_description
1 polymer ?
#
loop_
_entity_poly.entity_id
_entity_poly.type
_entity_poly.pdbx_seq_one_letter_code
_entity_poly.pdbx_strand_id
1 'polypeptide(L)'
;MKLIICCVLLSLTLGAQTRWRSGQQRSPHYHGLTSQVMSPPQVSGVTVSGFTVSWTTTQALSTELLYGAGNLNQVQNHTALTEQHSVTLTGLQPATTYEFEAVSTDAANINLRSKVGTVTTAAAPPPPPPPTTGTRLFPAAAADWLYSPPTGTPLNISSIASAMGFHLNTHDGGYDYPVQYTDGTHGCTTFTDTLIYSYNKDNLCVPNPANGYHPSVGGWGADDGHVVIVDTATGNYYDFWKLYVNSSFQPTSTNVGKIVEGSLNGDGTPGTTAAQVTGLAGDILPGELACVTCLNHALNVVVPGNMNNPKVCTQFPAKATDGSVPGAIFCEGAKIRFDPSIDVNTLSASTAVKAIMRALQLYGGAITDQTGSSNVLIYTDLPSQPDTTGIGLIGQHLWLYY
;
A
#
# COMPACT_ATOMS: atom_id res chain seq x y z
N MET A 1 67.10 -71.44 -42.73
CA MET A 1 67.18 -70.41 -43.79
C MET A 1 67.41 -69.06 -43.09
N LYS A 2 68.61 -68.48 -43.23
CA LYS A 2 69.16 -67.21 -42.66
C LYS A 2 69.14 -67.11 -41.11
N LEU A 3 70.21 -67.30 -40.32
CA LEU A 3 71.63 -66.87 -40.33
C LEU A 3 71.84 -65.40 -39.89
N ILE A 4 72.80 -65.21 -38.95
CA ILE A 4 73.63 -64.00 -38.64
C ILE A 4 73.04 -63.00 -37.62
N ILE A 5 73.73 -62.40 -36.62
CA ILE A 5 74.99 -62.58 -35.83
C ILE A 5 75.25 -61.23 -35.09
N CYS A 6 75.84 -61.29 -33.88
CA CYS A 6 76.68 -60.27 -33.16
C CYS A 6 76.10 -58.87 -32.83
N CYS A 7 76.62 -58.08 -31.87
CA CYS A 7 77.79 -58.12 -30.97
C CYS A 7 77.46 -57.20 -29.76
N VAL A 8 77.69 -57.55 -28.48
CA VAL A 8 78.90 -57.42 -27.63
C VAL A 8 79.36 -55.98 -27.30
N LEU A 9 79.72 -55.81 -26.00
CA LEU A 9 80.56 -54.82 -25.29
C LEU A 9 79.83 -53.70 -24.53
N LEU A 10 79.75 -53.68 -23.18
CA LEU A 10 80.74 -53.81 -22.08
C LEU A 10 81.48 -52.48 -21.79
N SER A 11 81.17 -51.86 -20.64
CA SER A 11 82.19 -51.19 -19.80
C SER A 11 81.70 -51.08 -18.36
N LEU A 12 82.48 -51.68 -17.45
CA LEU A 12 82.41 -51.53 -15.99
C LEU A 12 82.88 -50.13 -15.56
N THR A 13 82.35 -49.63 -14.44
CA THR A 13 83.20 -49.18 -13.31
C THR A 13 82.46 -49.31 -11.98
N LEU A 14 83.14 -49.92 -11.00
CA LEU A 14 82.76 -50.02 -9.60
C LEU A 14 82.85 -48.64 -8.92
N GLY A 15 81.96 -48.42 -7.94
CA GLY A 15 82.09 -47.37 -6.95
C GLY A 15 81.09 -47.57 -5.83
N ALA A 16 81.44 -48.42 -4.86
CA ALA A 16 80.73 -48.53 -3.60
C ALA A 16 80.65 -47.16 -2.90
N GLN A 17 79.62 -46.95 -2.07
CA GLN A 17 79.71 -46.53 -0.67
C GLN A 17 78.34 -46.01 -0.17
N THR A 18 77.94 -46.49 1.00
CA THR A 18 77.16 -45.79 2.04
C THR A 18 75.72 -45.33 1.78
N ARG A 19 74.78 -46.12 2.31
CA ARG A 19 74.00 -45.81 3.54
C ARG A 19 73.13 -44.52 3.58
N TRP A 20 71.82 -44.76 3.71
CA TRP A 20 70.68 -43.94 4.20
C TRP A 20 70.32 -42.62 3.48
N ARG A 21 69.14 -42.61 2.84
CA ARG A 21 68.18 -41.48 2.91
C ARG A 21 66.75 -41.96 2.67
N SER A 22 65.86 -41.42 3.50
CA SER A 22 64.43 -41.67 3.68
C SER A 22 63.61 -41.89 2.41
N GLY A 23 62.87 -43.00 2.36
CA GLY A 23 61.70 -43.12 1.48
C GLY A 23 60.57 -42.24 2.01
N GLN A 24 60.25 -41.16 1.30
CA GLN A 24 58.97 -40.47 1.45
C GLN A 24 57.88 -41.37 0.86
N GLN A 25 57.11 -42.06 1.71
CA GLN A 25 55.78 -42.50 1.32
C GLN A 25 54.94 -41.24 1.04
N ARG A 26 54.67 -40.97 -0.24
CA ARG A 26 53.54 -40.11 -0.60
C ARG A 26 52.27 -40.92 -0.30
N SER A 27 51.66 -40.68 0.84
CA SER A 27 50.27 -41.06 1.10
C SER A 27 49.39 -40.34 0.07
N PRO A 28 48.53 -41.04 -0.69
CA PRO A 28 47.47 -40.36 -1.41
C PRO A 28 46.47 -39.87 -0.35
N HIS A 29 46.40 -38.55 -0.16
CA HIS A 29 45.25 -37.93 0.49
C HIS A 29 44.04 -38.19 -0.40
N TYR A 30 43.32 -39.28 -0.12
CA TYR A 30 41.93 -39.41 -0.54
C TYR A 30 41.16 -38.35 0.25
N HIS A 31 40.95 -37.19 -0.35
CA HIS A 31 39.76 -36.41 -0.01
C HIS A 31 38.59 -37.32 -0.37
N GLY A 32 37.91 -37.84 0.65
CA GLY A 32 36.74 -38.68 0.44
C GLY A 32 35.77 -37.92 -0.46
N LEU A 33 35.54 -38.45 -1.66
CA LEU A 33 34.49 -37.97 -2.55
C LEU A 33 33.16 -38.44 -1.96
N THR A 34 32.70 -37.77 -0.91
CA THR A 34 31.31 -37.84 -0.49
C THR A 34 30.49 -37.27 -1.64
N SER A 35 29.65 -38.10 -2.25
CA SER A 35 28.75 -37.67 -3.31
C SER A 35 27.89 -36.51 -2.78
N GLN A 36 28.07 -35.32 -3.37
CA GLN A 36 27.21 -34.17 -3.11
C GLN A 36 25.86 -34.44 -3.74
N VAL A 37 24.82 -34.54 -2.90
CA VAL A 37 23.45 -34.83 -3.33
C VAL A 37 22.53 -33.78 -2.71
N MET A 38 21.57 -33.32 -3.51
CA MET A 38 20.50 -32.41 -3.12
C MET A 38 19.16 -33.13 -3.23
N SER A 39 18.27 -32.96 -2.24
CA SER A 39 16.90 -33.47 -2.32
C SER A 39 16.05 -32.61 -3.27
N PRO A 40 14.97 -33.15 -3.86
CA PRO A 40 13.98 -32.32 -4.54
C PRO A 40 13.42 -31.24 -3.59
N PRO A 41 13.35 -29.97 -4.00
CA PRO A 41 12.78 -28.93 -3.16
C PRO A 41 11.30 -29.19 -2.86
N GLN A 42 10.89 -28.89 -1.64
CA GLN A 42 9.52 -29.03 -1.16
C GLN A 42 8.93 -27.65 -0.88
N VAL A 43 7.69 -27.44 -1.30
CA VAL A 43 6.95 -26.19 -1.07
C VAL A 43 5.96 -26.39 0.07
N SER A 44 5.89 -25.41 0.96
CA SER A 44 4.95 -25.38 2.09
C SER A 44 4.50 -23.95 2.39
N GLY A 45 3.52 -23.79 3.27
CA GLY A 45 3.08 -22.47 3.72
C GLY A 45 2.60 -21.56 2.58
N VAL A 46 1.97 -22.13 1.55
CA VAL A 46 1.46 -21.34 0.42
C VAL A 46 0.33 -20.45 0.91
N THR A 47 0.58 -19.15 0.83
CA THR A 47 -0.36 -18.09 1.14
C THR A 47 -0.73 -17.33 -0.14
N VAL A 48 -1.58 -16.32 0.02
CA VAL A 48 -1.96 -15.38 -1.02
C VAL A 48 -0.79 -14.53 -1.53
N SER A 49 0.28 -14.35 -0.73
CA SER A 49 1.39 -13.45 -1.05
C SER A 49 2.77 -14.02 -0.77
N GLY A 50 2.89 -15.35 -0.60
CA GLY A 50 4.16 -15.97 -0.24
C GLY A 50 4.08 -17.48 -0.07
N PHE A 51 5.23 -18.11 0.04
CA PHE A 51 5.39 -19.54 0.32
C PHE A 51 6.81 -19.83 0.82
N THR A 52 7.03 -21.02 1.38
CA THR A 52 8.35 -21.48 1.83
C THR A 52 8.82 -22.64 0.97
N VAL A 53 10.08 -22.58 0.52
CA VAL A 53 10.77 -23.67 -0.19
C VAL A 53 11.86 -24.24 0.72
N SER A 54 11.89 -25.56 0.89
CA SER A 54 12.89 -26.26 1.71
C SER A 54 13.51 -27.44 0.99
N TRP A 55 14.79 -27.68 1.21
CA TRP A 55 15.53 -28.84 0.68
C TRP A 55 16.68 -29.21 1.63
N THR A 56 17.29 -30.37 1.39
CA THR A 56 18.45 -30.85 2.15
C THR A 56 19.60 -31.22 1.23
N THR A 57 20.81 -31.12 1.74
CA THR A 57 22.04 -31.52 1.07
C THR A 57 22.84 -32.48 1.96
N THR A 58 23.71 -33.29 1.36
CA THR A 58 24.54 -34.26 2.13
C THR A 58 25.73 -33.64 2.85
N GLN A 59 25.95 -32.33 2.68
CA GLN A 59 27.06 -31.56 3.26
C GLN A 59 26.60 -30.12 3.51
N ALA A 60 27.24 -29.40 4.43
CA ALA A 60 26.88 -28.01 4.67
C ALA A 60 27.24 -27.11 3.45
N LEU A 61 26.23 -26.61 2.75
CA LEU A 61 26.35 -25.77 1.55
C LEU A 61 25.65 -24.42 1.72
N SER A 62 25.86 -23.49 0.79
CA SER A 62 25.10 -22.24 0.75
C SER A 62 23.62 -22.48 0.43
N THR A 63 22.78 -21.51 0.78
CA THR A 63 21.35 -21.51 0.46
C THR A 63 21.06 -20.40 -0.54
N GLU A 64 20.61 -20.74 -1.74
CA GLU A 64 20.14 -19.78 -2.74
C GLU A 64 18.87 -20.33 -3.42
N LEU A 65 17.89 -19.45 -3.62
CA LEU A 65 16.66 -19.73 -4.36
C LEU A 65 16.53 -18.70 -5.47
N LEU A 66 16.55 -19.17 -6.71
CA LEU A 66 16.16 -18.38 -7.87
C LEU A 66 14.65 -18.51 -8.05
N TYR A 67 13.96 -17.42 -8.34
CA TYR A 67 12.51 -17.44 -8.54
C TYR A 67 12.01 -16.32 -9.46
N GLY A 68 10.78 -16.45 -9.93
CA GLY A 68 10.06 -15.38 -10.62
C GLY A 68 8.82 -15.88 -11.36
N ALA A 69 8.02 -14.96 -11.89
CA ALA A 69 6.79 -15.28 -12.61
C ALA A 69 7.09 -15.34 -14.12
N GLY A 70 7.18 -16.57 -14.67
CA GLY A 70 7.48 -16.83 -16.08
C GLY A 70 8.97 -16.78 -16.45
N ASN A 71 9.85 -16.42 -15.51
CA ASN A 71 11.30 -16.59 -15.60
C ASN A 71 11.95 -16.58 -14.20
N LEU A 72 13.19 -17.08 -14.09
CA LEU A 72 13.97 -17.11 -12.84
C LEU A 72 14.92 -15.90 -12.73
N ASN A 73 14.36 -14.71 -12.52
CA ASN A 73 15.13 -13.45 -12.53
C ASN A 73 15.33 -12.81 -11.14
N GLN A 74 14.72 -13.36 -10.08
CA GLN A 74 14.89 -12.92 -8.70
C GLN A 74 15.70 -13.94 -7.91
N VAL A 75 16.41 -13.47 -6.89
CA VAL A 75 17.31 -14.29 -6.05
C VAL A 75 17.06 -13.99 -4.58
N GLN A 76 16.99 -15.03 -3.76
CA GLN A 76 17.05 -14.92 -2.31
C GLN A 76 18.04 -15.92 -1.75
N ASN A 77 18.94 -15.49 -0.87
CA ASN A 77 20.02 -16.33 -0.36
C ASN A 77 20.27 -16.15 1.14
N HIS A 78 20.92 -17.14 1.74
CA HIS A 78 21.43 -17.09 3.11
C HIS A 78 22.93 -17.43 3.11
N THR A 79 23.71 -16.69 3.89
CA THR A 79 25.18 -16.81 3.94
C THR A 79 25.68 -17.96 4.81
N ALA A 80 24.83 -18.49 5.70
CA ALA A 80 25.19 -19.62 6.55
C ALA A 80 25.22 -20.93 5.73
N LEU A 81 26.31 -21.68 5.89
CA LEU A 81 26.42 -23.03 5.34
C LEU A 81 25.62 -24.01 6.21
N THR A 82 24.76 -24.80 5.59
CA THR A 82 23.85 -25.71 6.31
C THR A 82 23.52 -26.92 5.43
N GLU A 83 23.12 -28.02 6.06
CA GLU A 83 22.58 -29.21 5.39
C GLU A 83 21.06 -29.13 5.22
N GLN A 84 20.41 -28.27 6.01
CA GLN A 84 18.97 -28.04 6.01
C GLN A 84 18.71 -26.62 5.52
N HIS A 85 18.08 -26.51 4.36
CA HIS A 85 17.83 -25.24 3.69
C HIS A 85 16.35 -24.91 3.74
N SER A 86 16.04 -23.63 3.96
CA SER A 86 14.69 -23.10 3.92
C SER A 86 14.74 -21.64 3.50
N VAL A 87 13.87 -21.26 2.57
CA VAL A 87 13.72 -19.89 2.08
C VAL A 87 12.22 -19.56 2.05
N THR A 88 11.83 -18.50 2.77
CA THR A 88 10.47 -17.98 2.75
C THR A 88 10.41 -16.75 1.84
N LEU A 89 9.55 -16.81 0.83
CA LEU A 89 9.24 -15.71 -0.07
C LEU A 89 7.97 -15.00 0.41
N THR A 90 7.96 -13.67 0.32
CA THR A 90 6.83 -12.80 0.71
C THR A 90 6.66 -11.67 -0.32
N GLY A 91 5.52 -10.97 -0.29
CA GLY A 91 5.24 -9.86 -1.21
C GLY A 91 4.93 -10.30 -2.65
N LEU A 92 4.57 -11.57 -2.85
CA LEU A 92 4.22 -12.13 -4.16
C LEU A 92 2.78 -11.76 -4.55
N GLN A 93 2.51 -11.81 -5.86
CA GLN A 93 1.16 -11.56 -6.38
C GLN A 93 0.24 -12.77 -6.10
N PRO A 94 -1.03 -12.56 -5.69
CA PRO A 94 -2.01 -13.62 -5.55
C PRO A 94 -2.33 -14.33 -6.86
N ALA A 95 -2.81 -15.58 -6.77
CA ALA A 95 -3.21 -16.40 -7.92
C ALA A 95 -2.17 -16.46 -9.07
N THR A 96 -0.89 -16.31 -8.74
CA THR A 96 0.19 -16.19 -9.72
C THR A 96 1.10 -17.40 -9.61
N THR A 97 1.39 -18.03 -10.75
CA THR A 97 2.34 -19.14 -10.82
C THR A 97 3.76 -18.61 -10.86
N TYR A 98 4.55 -18.99 -9.87
CA TYR A 98 5.98 -18.72 -9.78
C TYR A 98 6.78 -19.97 -10.13
N GLU A 99 7.85 -19.78 -10.89
CA GLU A 99 8.91 -20.74 -11.11
C GLU A 99 9.99 -20.54 -10.04
N PHE A 100 10.62 -21.62 -9.58
CA PHE A 100 11.76 -21.54 -8.66
C PHE A 100 12.79 -22.65 -8.93
N GLU A 101 14.06 -22.36 -8.63
CA GLU A 101 15.19 -23.31 -8.68
C GLU A 101 16.06 -23.14 -7.44
N ALA A 102 16.29 -24.21 -6.70
CA ALA A 102 17.20 -24.21 -5.55
C ALA A 102 18.64 -24.40 -6.00
N VAL A 103 19.54 -23.58 -5.46
CA VAL A 103 20.97 -23.60 -5.74
C VAL A 103 21.71 -23.72 -4.41
N SER A 104 22.66 -24.66 -4.34
CA SER A 104 23.54 -24.82 -3.19
C SER A 104 24.98 -24.96 -3.66
N THR A 105 25.87 -24.13 -3.10
CA THR A 105 27.26 -24.01 -3.54
C THR A 105 28.20 -24.42 -2.40
N ASP A 106 29.24 -25.17 -2.73
CA ASP A 106 30.29 -25.53 -1.78
C ASP A 106 31.42 -24.49 -1.72
N ALA A 107 32.36 -24.67 -0.79
CA ALA A 107 33.52 -23.79 -0.64
C ALA A 107 34.50 -23.82 -1.83
N ALA A 108 34.37 -24.81 -2.73
CA ALA A 108 35.13 -24.94 -3.96
C ALA A 108 34.38 -24.34 -5.17
N ASN A 109 33.24 -23.67 -4.96
CA ASN A 109 32.35 -23.11 -5.97
C ASN A 109 31.71 -24.13 -6.92
N ILE A 110 31.50 -25.37 -6.47
CA ILE A 110 30.70 -26.36 -7.18
C ILE A 110 29.23 -26.15 -6.80
N ASN A 111 28.39 -25.99 -7.83
CA ASN A 111 26.96 -25.73 -7.67
C ASN A 111 26.14 -27.00 -7.86
N LEU A 112 25.29 -27.30 -6.88
CA LEU A 112 24.14 -28.19 -7.04
C LEU A 112 22.92 -27.36 -7.39
N ARG A 113 22.16 -27.81 -8.40
CA ARG A 113 20.90 -27.18 -8.81
C ARG A 113 19.78 -28.21 -8.81
N SER A 114 18.61 -27.80 -8.35
CA SER A 114 17.40 -28.60 -8.49
C SER A 114 16.87 -28.56 -9.93
N LYS A 115 15.84 -29.37 -10.22
CA LYS A 115 14.96 -29.05 -11.36
C LYS A 115 14.15 -27.80 -11.03
N VAL A 116 13.70 -27.08 -12.07
CA VAL A 116 12.74 -25.98 -11.90
C VAL A 116 11.42 -26.55 -11.39
N GLY A 117 10.95 -26.03 -10.26
CA GLY A 117 9.64 -26.29 -9.70
C GLY A 117 8.68 -25.14 -9.98
N THR A 118 7.38 -25.40 -9.83
CA THR A 118 6.36 -24.36 -9.89
C THR A 118 5.48 -24.41 -8.66
N VAL A 119 4.99 -23.25 -8.25
CA VAL A 119 3.98 -23.09 -7.21
C VAL A 119 3.06 -21.95 -7.62
N THR A 120 1.76 -22.11 -7.38
CA THR A 120 0.80 -21.02 -7.55
C THR A 120 0.42 -20.51 -6.17
N THR A 121 0.61 -19.21 -5.94
CA THR A 121 0.13 -18.56 -4.72
C THR A 121 -1.38 -18.74 -4.60
N ALA A 122 -1.89 -18.77 -3.37
CA ALA A 122 -3.32 -18.89 -3.17
C ALA A 122 -4.04 -17.70 -3.83
N ALA A 123 -5.26 -17.94 -4.30
CA ALA A 123 -6.12 -16.82 -4.68
C ALA A 123 -6.39 -15.98 -3.43
N ALA A 124 -6.36 -14.66 -3.57
CA ALA A 124 -6.89 -13.78 -2.53
C ALA A 124 -8.34 -14.19 -2.26
N PRO A 125 -8.79 -14.30 -0.99
CA PRO A 125 -10.21 -14.37 -0.72
C PRO A 125 -10.94 -13.23 -1.44
N PRO A 126 -12.16 -13.48 -1.92
CA PRO A 126 -12.94 -12.42 -2.53
C PRO A 126 -13.08 -11.28 -1.52
N PRO A 127 -13.03 -10.01 -1.97
CA PRO A 127 -13.38 -8.92 -1.09
C PRO A 127 -14.77 -9.20 -0.51
N PRO A 128 -15.03 -8.76 0.74
CA PRO A 128 -16.33 -8.97 1.35
C PRO A 128 -17.47 -8.54 0.40
N PRO A 129 -18.67 -9.13 0.47
CA PRO A 129 -19.77 -8.55 -0.27
C PRO A 129 -20.06 -7.14 0.27
N PRO A 130 -20.37 -6.16 -0.60
CA PRO A 130 -20.91 -4.88 -0.16
C PRO A 130 -22.21 -5.14 0.62
N PRO A 131 -22.54 -4.31 1.63
CA PRO A 131 -23.79 -4.44 2.38
C PRO A 131 -25.00 -4.45 1.43
N THR A 132 -25.94 -5.37 1.64
CA THR A 132 -27.16 -5.49 0.81
C THR A 132 -28.15 -4.35 1.06
N THR A 133 -27.99 -3.64 2.17
CA THR A 133 -28.84 -2.54 2.63
C THR A 133 -27.94 -1.50 3.27
N GLY A 134 -27.64 -0.47 2.51
CA GLY A 134 -27.04 0.76 2.99
C GLY A 134 -27.61 1.88 2.14
N THR A 135 -28.15 2.91 2.79
CA THR A 135 -28.47 4.15 2.09
C THR A 135 -27.13 4.70 1.64
N ARG A 136 -26.85 4.60 0.33
CA ARG A 136 -25.72 5.33 -0.23
C ARG A 136 -25.92 6.80 0.10
N LEU A 137 -24.83 7.49 0.40
CA LEU A 137 -24.87 8.94 0.62
C LEU A 137 -25.59 9.63 -0.55
N PHE A 138 -25.38 9.11 -1.77
CA PHE A 138 -25.99 9.61 -3.01
C PHE A 138 -26.27 8.49 -4.01
N PRO A 139 -27.14 8.71 -5.03
CA PRO A 139 -27.42 7.72 -6.06
C PRO A 139 -26.15 7.24 -6.78
N ALA A 140 -26.09 5.94 -7.09
CA ALA A 140 -24.95 5.29 -7.75
C ALA A 140 -24.34 6.09 -8.90
N ALA A 141 -25.18 6.51 -9.85
CA ALA A 141 -24.79 7.22 -11.05
C ALA A 141 -24.11 8.58 -10.80
N ALA A 142 -24.19 9.12 -9.58
CA ALA A 142 -23.61 10.39 -9.19
C ALA A 142 -22.18 10.28 -8.60
N ALA A 143 -21.66 9.09 -8.32
CA ALA A 143 -20.28 8.86 -7.87
C ALA A 143 -19.92 7.36 -7.81
N ASP A 144 -19.86 6.68 -8.95
CA ASP A 144 -19.59 5.24 -8.99
C ASP A 144 -18.25 4.85 -8.33
N TRP A 145 -17.28 5.77 -8.34
CA TRP A 145 -15.96 5.55 -7.76
C TRP A 145 -15.94 5.44 -6.24
N LEU A 146 -16.97 5.97 -5.55
CA LEU A 146 -17.14 5.82 -4.11
C LEU A 146 -17.62 4.41 -3.74
N TYR A 147 -18.24 3.69 -4.68
CA TYR A 147 -18.90 2.42 -4.40
C TYR A 147 -18.29 1.23 -5.15
N SER A 148 -17.12 1.44 -5.75
CA SER A 148 -16.43 0.45 -6.58
C SER A 148 -14.98 0.28 -6.14
N PRO A 149 -14.42 -0.95 -6.19
CA PRO A 149 -13.03 -1.18 -5.82
C PRO A 149 -12.07 -0.40 -6.74
N PRO A 150 -10.86 -0.06 -6.27
CA PRO A 150 -9.82 0.52 -7.12
C PRO A 150 -9.50 -0.39 -8.31
N THR A 151 -9.36 0.24 -9.48
CA THR A 151 -8.90 -0.36 -10.73
C THR A 151 -7.55 0.22 -11.12
N GLY A 152 -6.79 -0.43 -12.00
CA GLY A 152 -5.48 0.04 -12.44
C GLY A 152 -4.35 -0.89 -12.00
N THR A 153 -3.11 -0.48 -12.22
CA THR A 153 -1.92 -1.27 -11.89
C THR A 153 -1.62 -1.15 -10.40
N PRO A 154 -1.67 -2.25 -9.62
CA PRO A 154 -1.40 -2.20 -8.19
C PRO A 154 0.10 -2.11 -7.90
N LEU A 155 0.47 -1.26 -6.94
CA LEU A 155 1.80 -1.15 -6.35
C LEU A 155 1.71 -1.47 -4.85
N ASN A 156 2.44 -2.48 -4.39
CA ASN A 156 2.51 -2.76 -2.96
C ASN A 156 3.37 -1.71 -2.27
N ILE A 157 2.77 -0.95 -1.35
CA ILE A 157 3.45 0.12 -0.61
C ILE A 157 3.63 -0.20 0.88
N SER A 158 3.38 -1.45 1.28
CA SER A 158 3.36 -1.85 2.69
C SER A 158 4.66 -1.57 3.43
N SER A 159 5.81 -1.74 2.76
CA SER A 159 7.14 -1.45 3.36
C SER A 159 7.36 0.04 3.66
N ILE A 160 6.66 0.92 2.95
CA ILE A 160 6.72 2.37 3.13
C ILE A 160 5.63 2.78 4.13
N ALA A 161 4.39 2.33 3.90
CA ALA A 161 3.23 2.70 4.69
C ALA A 161 3.27 2.15 6.12
N SER A 162 3.97 1.03 6.38
CA SER A 162 4.13 0.50 7.75
C SER A 162 4.90 1.43 8.68
N ALA A 163 5.68 2.37 8.14
CA ALA A 163 6.41 3.36 8.91
C ALA A 163 5.61 4.67 9.13
N MET A 164 4.44 4.80 8.51
CA MET A 164 3.57 5.98 8.62
C MET A 164 2.60 5.84 9.79
N GLY A 165 2.25 6.96 10.42
CA GLY A 165 1.09 7.02 11.32
C GLY A 165 -0.21 7.05 10.52
N PHE A 166 -1.27 6.47 11.09
CA PHE A 166 -2.62 6.53 10.53
C PHE A 166 -3.55 7.15 11.57
N HIS A 167 -4.29 8.18 11.18
CA HIS A 167 -5.18 8.92 12.07
C HIS A 167 -6.50 9.28 11.39
N LEU A 168 -7.52 9.49 12.20
CA LEU A 168 -8.78 10.09 11.76
C LEU A 168 -8.75 11.57 12.11
N ASN A 169 -9.20 12.44 11.22
CA ASN A 169 -9.41 13.84 11.54
C ASN A 169 -10.82 14.03 12.07
N THR A 170 -10.93 14.33 13.36
CA THR A 170 -12.18 14.51 14.10
C THR A 170 -12.31 15.94 14.59
N HIS A 171 -13.53 16.36 14.96
CA HIS A 171 -13.84 17.75 15.30
C HIS A 171 -13.02 18.32 16.47
N ASP A 172 -12.71 17.49 17.46
CA ASP A 172 -11.80 17.82 18.56
C ASP A 172 -10.35 18.08 18.13
N GLY A 173 -9.93 17.53 16.99
CA GLY A 173 -8.64 17.81 16.32
C GLY A 173 -8.68 19.00 15.37
N GLY A 174 -9.87 19.38 14.89
CA GLY A 174 -10.17 20.60 14.14
C GLY A 174 -9.47 20.75 12.78
N TYR A 175 -9.21 19.61 12.13
CA TYR A 175 -8.87 19.49 10.69
C TYR A 175 -9.81 18.49 10.01
N ASP A 176 -11.02 18.37 10.53
CA ASP A 176 -12.09 17.49 10.06
C ASP A 176 -12.89 18.14 8.92
N TYR A 177 -13.89 17.44 8.39
CA TYR A 177 -14.79 17.97 7.36
C TYR A 177 -16.24 17.95 7.85
N PRO A 178 -16.65 18.91 8.70
CA PRO A 178 -18.00 18.92 9.24
C PRO A 178 -19.08 18.95 8.15
N VAL A 179 -20.11 18.12 8.30
CA VAL A 179 -21.24 18.05 7.37
C VAL A 179 -22.51 18.53 8.08
N GLN A 180 -23.19 19.50 7.48
CA GLN A 180 -24.41 20.08 8.04
C GLN A 180 -25.54 20.03 7.05
N TYR A 181 -26.76 19.93 7.58
CA TYR A 181 -27.96 19.82 6.77
C TYR A 181 -28.82 21.05 6.92
N THR A 182 -29.45 21.44 5.82
CA THR A 182 -30.50 22.45 5.76
C THR A 182 -31.66 21.95 4.90
N ASP A 183 -32.84 22.50 5.13
CA ASP A 183 -34.07 22.22 4.38
C ASP A 183 -34.48 23.40 3.49
N GLY A 184 -33.62 24.42 3.38
CA GLY A 184 -33.86 25.62 2.58
C GLY A 184 -34.82 26.64 3.22
N THR A 185 -35.38 26.38 4.42
CA THR A 185 -36.43 27.23 5.00
C THR A 185 -35.92 28.42 5.81
N HIS A 186 -34.61 28.50 6.05
CA HIS A 186 -33.97 29.48 6.94
C HIS A 186 -33.30 30.65 6.20
N GLY A 187 -33.77 30.93 4.97
CA GLY A 187 -33.15 31.89 4.07
C GLY A 187 -31.77 31.43 3.59
N CYS A 188 -31.04 32.31 2.91
CA CYS A 188 -29.67 32.03 2.49
C CYS A 188 -28.73 33.19 2.82
N THR A 189 -27.44 32.84 2.96
CA THR A 189 -26.35 33.82 3.00
C THR A 189 -25.59 33.75 1.69
N THR A 190 -25.33 34.91 1.09
CA THR A 190 -24.60 35.00 -0.17
C THR A 190 -23.11 35.13 0.11
N PHE A 191 -22.33 34.17 -0.38
CA PHE A 191 -20.88 34.11 -0.22
C PHE A 191 -20.14 34.41 -1.52
N THR A 192 -18.95 35.00 -1.38
CA THR A 192 -18.04 35.33 -2.48
C THR A 192 -16.75 34.54 -2.29
N ASP A 193 -16.34 33.83 -3.34
CA ASP A 193 -15.05 33.13 -3.40
C ASP A 193 -13.93 34.16 -3.64
N THR A 194 -12.88 34.13 -2.81
CA THR A 194 -11.76 35.07 -2.91
C THR A 194 -10.50 34.50 -3.55
N LEU A 195 -10.41 33.17 -3.77
CA LEU A 195 -9.33 32.54 -4.53
C LEU A 195 -9.70 32.48 -6.02
N ILE A 196 -9.57 33.62 -6.70
CA ILE A 196 -9.93 33.78 -8.11
C ILE A 196 -8.96 33.00 -9.02
N TYR A 197 -9.44 31.88 -9.57
CA TYR A 197 -9.03 31.37 -10.89
C TYR A 197 -10.29 31.01 -11.71
N SER A 198 -10.98 32.02 -12.21
CA SER A 198 -11.96 31.96 -13.32
C SER A 198 -12.98 30.81 -13.29
N TYR A 199 -14.11 31.02 -12.60
CA TYR A 199 -15.42 30.55 -13.08
C TYR A 199 -16.48 31.54 -12.61
N ASN A 200 -17.41 31.92 -13.49
CA ASN A 200 -18.38 33.03 -13.33
C ASN A 200 -19.47 32.78 -12.27
N LYS A 201 -19.12 32.45 -11.01
CA LYS A 201 -20.07 32.36 -9.87
C LYS A 201 -19.54 33.11 -8.64
N ASP A 202 -19.28 34.39 -8.80
CA ASP A 202 -19.26 35.30 -7.65
C ASP A 202 -20.70 35.41 -7.11
N ASN A 203 -20.90 35.27 -5.79
CA ASN A 203 -22.19 35.41 -5.07
C ASN A 203 -23.09 34.16 -5.05
N LEU A 204 -22.57 33.04 -4.52
CA LEU A 204 -23.36 31.84 -4.24
C LEU A 204 -24.24 32.03 -3.01
N CYS A 205 -25.57 31.93 -3.20
CA CYS A 205 -26.56 31.92 -2.11
C CYS A 205 -26.64 30.50 -1.53
N VAL A 206 -26.16 30.34 -0.30
CA VAL A 206 -26.13 29.07 0.44
C VAL A 206 -27.24 29.08 1.46
N PRO A 207 -28.18 28.12 1.43
CA PRO A 207 -29.24 28.06 2.43
C PRO A 207 -28.66 27.89 3.83
N ASN A 208 -29.14 28.69 4.77
CA ASN A 208 -28.60 28.70 6.12
C ASN A 208 -29.00 27.41 6.86
N PRO A 209 -28.09 26.76 7.60
CA PRO A 209 -28.47 25.77 8.58
C PRO A 209 -29.25 26.42 9.73
N ALA A 210 -30.23 25.70 10.29
CA ALA A 210 -31.09 26.21 11.36
C ALA A 210 -30.30 26.69 12.60
N ASN A 211 -29.17 26.05 12.89
CA ASN A 211 -28.34 26.31 14.07
C ASN A 211 -27.07 27.11 13.76
N GLY A 212 -27.01 27.80 12.62
CA GLY A 212 -25.82 28.50 12.16
C GLY A 212 -24.75 27.56 11.59
N TYR A 213 -23.62 28.13 11.21
CA TYR A 213 -22.51 27.40 10.57
C TYR A 213 -21.51 26.94 11.63
N HIS A 214 -21.08 25.68 11.56
CA HIS A 214 -20.07 25.08 12.46
C HIS A 214 -18.93 24.50 11.62
N PRO A 215 -18.07 25.36 11.07
CA PRO A 215 -16.90 24.92 10.34
C PRO A 215 -15.87 24.27 11.25
N SER A 216 -14.90 23.59 10.66
CA SER A 216 -13.75 23.07 11.37
C SER A 216 -13.00 24.24 12.04
N VAL A 217 -12.89 24.21 13.37
CA VAL A 217 -12.43 25.34 14.19
C VAL A 217 -11.03 25.16 14.80
N GLY A 218 -10.20 24.24 14.28
CA GLY A 218 -8.82 23.95 14.70
C GLY A 218 -8.20 24.84 15.79
N GLY A 219 -8.06 24.30 17.00
CA GLY A 219 -7.13 24.87 17.99
C GLY A 219 -5.69 24.68 17.48
N TRP A 220 -4.95 25.78 17.33
CA TRP A 220 -3.67 25.88 16.57
C TRP A 220 -3.78 25.54 15.08
N GLY A 221 -4.81 26.07 14.42
CA GLY A 221 -4.98 25.97 12.97
C GLY A 221 -6.28 26.59 12.52
N ALA A 222 -6.60 27.79 13.03
CA ALA A 222 -7.82 28.54 12.73
C ALA A 222 -7.86 29.05 11.27
N ASP A 223 -7.28 28.29 10.34
CA ASP A 223 -6.95 28.69 8.97
C ASP A 223 -7.65 27.83 7.90
N ASP A 224 -8.32 26.71 8.23
CA ASP A 224 -8.96 25.85 7.22
C ASP A 224 -10.47 26.04 7.10
N GLY A 225 -11.21 26.18 8.20
CA GLY A 225 -12.62 26.56 8.18
C GLY A 225 -13.51 25.74 7.24
N HIS A 226 -13.22 24.43 7.11
CA HIS A 226 -13.97 23.53 6.26
C HIS A 226 -15.38 23.30 6.80
N VAL A 227 -16.37 23.28 5.91
CA VAL A 227 -17.72 22.79 6.20
C VAL A 227 -18.41 22.44 4.90
N VAL A 228 -19.21 21.38 4.92
CA VAL A 228 -20.14 21.06 3.83
C VAL A 228 -21.56 21.33 4.29
N ILE A 229 -22.30 22.13 3.53
CA ILE A 229 -23.73 22.36 3.75
C ILE A 229 -24.52 21.59 2.71
N VAL A 230 -25.31 20.61 3.14
CA VAL A 230 -26.20 19.79 2.31
C VAL A 230 -27.62 20.35 2.39
N ASP A 231 -28.12 20.87 1.28
CA ASP A 231 -29.51 21.27 1.13
C ASP A 231 -30.37 20.07 0.72
N THR A 232 -31.11 19.54 1.68
CA THR A 232 -31.99 18.39 1.49
C THR A 232 -33.22 18.67 0.62
N ALA A 233 -33.59 19.95 0.43
CA ALA A 233 -34.74 20.32 -0.40
C ALA A 233 -34.40 20.27 -1.91
N THR A 234 -33.18 20.64 -2.26
CA THR A 234 -32.72 20.69 -3.66
C THR A 234 -31.79 19.53 -4.03
N GLY A 235 -31.16 18.89 -3.03
CA GLY A 235 -30.10 17.91 -3.23
C GLY A 235 -28.72 18.53 -3.51
N ASN A 236 -28.62 19.86 -3.48
CA ASN A 236 -27.36 20.57 -3.64
C ASN A 236 -26.52 20.49 -2.37
N TYR A 237 -25.22 20.67 -2.50
CA TYR A 237 -24.36 20.91 -1.37
C TYR A 237 -23.24 21.89 -1.69
N TYR A 238 -22.79 22.56 -0.66
CA TYR A 238 -21.89 23.69 -0.72
C TYR A 238 -20.69 23.40 0.16
N ASP A 239 -19.53 23.28 -0.47
CA ASP A 239 -18.30 22.92 0.20
C ASP A 239 -17.43 24.17 0.37
N PHE A 240 -17.01 24.41 1.61
CA PHE A 240 -16.31 25.62 2.02
C PHE A 240 -14.86 25.32 2.39
N TRP A 241 -14.00 26.28 2.08
CA TRP A 241 -12.71 26.45 2.72
C TRP A 241 -12.58 27.89 3.20
N LYS A 242 -12.08 28.04 4.43
CA LYS A 242 -11.94 29.28 5.20
C LYS A 242 -13.26 29.99 5.46
N LEU A 243 -14.29 29.24 5.87
CA LEU A 243 -15.45 29.85 6.51
C LEU A 243 -15.16 30.07 7.99
N TYR A 244 -15.28 31.31 8.45
CA TYR A 244 -15.13 31.67 9.86
C TYR A 244 -16.44 32.20 10.42
N VAL A 245 -16.71 31.86 11.67
CA VAL A 245 -17.93 32.24 12.37
C VAL A 245 -17.64 32.92 13.70
N ASN A 246 -18.55 33.79 14.13
CA ASN A 246 -18.49 34.39 15.44
C ASN A 246 -18.99 33.41 16.52
N SER A 247 -18.99 33.83 17.79
CA SER A 247 -19.47 33.03 18.92
C SER A 247 -20.97 32.66 18.87
N SER A 248 -21.73 33.22 17.92
CA SER A 248 -23.13 32.90 17.65
C SER A 248 -23.30 32.08 16.36
N PHE A 249 -22.23 31.47 15.85
CA PHE A 249 -22.22 30.63 14.66
C PHE A 249 -22.67 31.34 13.38
N GLN A 250 -22.53 32.67 13.35
CA GLN A 250 -22.80 33.48 12.16
C GLN A 250 -21.50 33.78 11.43
N PRO A 251 -21.48 33.78 10.08
CA PRO A 251 -20.29 34.11 9.32
C PRO A 251 -19.70 35.47 9.74
N THR A 252 -18.40 35.53 10.02
CA THR A 252 -17.70 36.80 10.30
C THR A 252 -17.46 37.62 9.04
N SER A 253 -17.47 36.94 7.89
CA SER A 253 -17.31 37.49 6.55
C SER A 253 -18.08 36.63 5.55
N THR A 254 -18.63 37.26 4.51
CA THR A 254 -19.19 36.56 3.33
C THR A 254 -18.14 36.31 2.26
N ASN A 255 -16.97 36.93 2.37
CA ASN A 255 -15.80 36.59 1.58
C ASN A 255 -15.10 35.39 2.22
N VAL A 256 -15.12 34.26 1.54
CA VAL A 256 -14.51 33.00 1.99
C VAL A 256 -13.33 32.64 1.11
N GLY A 257 -12.45 31.76 1.60
CA GLY A 257 -11.27 31.34 0.84
C GLY A 257 -11.66 30.64 -0.46
N LYS A 258 -12.61 29.69 -0.39
CA LYS A 258 -13.19 29.03 -1.55
C LYS A 258 -14.60 28.54 -1.23
N ILE A 259 -15.50 28.59 -2.20
CA ILE A 259 -16.82 27.96 -2.09
C ILE A 259 -17.25 27.35 -3.43
N VAL A 260 -17.77 26.13 -3.37
CA VAL A 260 -18.20 25.39 -4.55
C VAL A 260 -19.53 24.70 -4.30
N GLU A 261 -20.44 24.80 -5.28
CA GLU A 261 -21.65 23.98 -5.35
C GLU A 261 -21.25 22.63 -5.96
N GLY A 262 -20.79 21.71 -5.11
CA GLY A 262 -19.98 20.57 -5.52
C GLY A 262 -20.73 19.43 -6.21
N SER A 263 -19.95 18.53 -6.82
CA SER A 263 -20.41 17.22 -7.29
C SER A 263 -19.46 16.13 -6.79
N LEU A 264 -20.00 14.95 -6.47
CA LEU A 264 -19.22 13.83 -5.97
C LEU A 264 -18.47 13.14 -7.11
N ASN A 265 -18.90 13.37 -8.35
CA ASN A 265 -18.31 12.81 -9.57
C ASN A 265 -17.04 13.54 -10.02
N GLY A 266 -16.75 14.74 -9.48
CA GLY A 266 -15.77 15.64 -10.10
C GLY A 266 -16.15 16.00 -11.54
N ASP A 267 -17.45 16.16 -11.82
CA ASP A 267 -18.08 16.37 -13.14
C ASP A 267 -17.91 17.78 -13.72
N GLY A 268 -16.89 18.51 -13.28
CA GLY A 268 -16.56 19.85 -13.74
C GLY A 268 -16.74 20.93 -12.69
N THR A 269 -17.33 20.62 -11.53
CA THR A 269 -17.33 21.53 -10.39
C THR A 269 -16.20 21.19 -9.41
N PRO A 270 -15.23 22.11 -9.18
CA PRO A 270 -14.12 21.87 -8.26
C PRO A 270 -14.61 21.61 -6.83
N GLY A 271 -13.88 20.82 -6.05
CA GLY A 271 -14.00 20.74 -4.59
C GLY A 271 -13.05 21.71 -3.87
N THR A 272 -13.10 21.75 -2.54
CA THR A 272 -12.23 22.62 -1.73
C THR A 272 -10.95 21.98 -1.25
N THR A 273 -10.78 20.67 -1.41
CA THR A 273 -9.50 19.99 -1.16
C THR A 273 -8.45 20.36 -2.23
N ALA A 274 -7.18 20.02 -1.99
CA ALA A 274 -6.11 20.13 -2.99
C ALA A 274 -6.48 19.44 -4.33
N ALA A 275 -7.15 18.30 -4.26
CA ALA A 275 -7.56 17.50 -5.41
C ALA A 275 -8.72 18.10 -6.21
N GLN A 276 -9.33 19.16 -5.68
CA GLN A 276 -10.62 19.65 -6.13
C GLN A 276 -11.68 18.55 -6.08
N VAL A 277 -11.64 17.72 -5.05
CA VAL A 277 -12.69 16.77 -4.68
C VAL A 277 -13.43 17.37 -3.49
N THR A 278 -14.75 17.23 -3.45
CA THR A 278 -15.50 17.77 -2.31
C THR A 278 -15.19 16.99 -1.04
N GLY A 279 -15.11 17.67 0.10
CA GLY A 279 -14.92 17.07 1.41
C GLY A 279 -15.86 15.90 1.70
N LEU A 280 -17.13 16.07 1.33
CA LEU A 280 -18.18 15.06 1.50
C LEU A 280 -17.90 13.74 0.77
N ALA A 281 -17.10 13.78 -0.30
CA ALA A 281 -16.80 12.59 -1.07
C ALA A 281 -15.80 11.70 -0.33
N GLY A 282 -16.35 10.71 0.36
CA GLY A 282 -15.60 9.72 1.12
C GLY A 282 -15.31 10.11 2.56
N ASP A 283 -15.95 11.17 3.04
CA ASP A 283 -15.94 11.54 4.45
C ASP A 283 -16.63 10.47 5.31
N ILE A 284 -16.10 10.21 6.51
CA ILE A 284 -16.73 9.27 7.45
C ILE A 284 -17.76 10.00 8.30
N LEU A 285 -19.04 9.68 8.12
CA LEU A 285 -20.15 10.31 8.81
C LEU A 285 -20.45 9.66 10.18
N PRO A 286 -21.16 10.38 11.08
CA PRO A 286 -21.62 9.83 12.35
C PRO A 286 -22.35 8.49 12.22
N GLY A 287 -21.91 7.51 12.99
CA GLY A 287 -22.52 6.18 13.05
C GLY A 287 -21.95 5.16 12.05
N GLU A 288 -21.17 5.57 11.05
CA GLU A 288 -20.61 4.64 10.05
C GLU A 288 -19.52 3.72 10.62
N LEU A 289 -18.92 4.10 11.76
CA LEU A 289 -17.96 3.26 12.50
C LEU A 289 -18.60 2.43 13.62
N ALA A 290 -19.92 2.47 13.78
CA ALA A 290 -20.62 1.73 14.83
C ALA A 290 -20.64 0.21 14.59
N CYS A 291 -20.40 -0.24 13.35
CA CYS A 291 -20.27 -1.64 13.01
C CYS A 291 -19.28 -1.86 11.86
N VAL A 292 -18.70 -3.06 11.78
CA VAL A 292 -17.70 -3.44 10.75
C VAL A 292 -18.21 -3.28 9.32
N THR A 293 -19.53 -3.30 9.11
CA THR A 293 -20.17 -3.23 7.79
C THR A 293 -20.95 -1.94 7.54
N CYS A 294 -20.89 -0.98 8.46
CA CYS A 294 -21.71 0.23 8.41
C CYS A 294 -21.12 1.24 7.40
N LEU A 295 -19.79 1.39 7.39
CA LEU A 295 -19.05 2.17 6.41
C LEU A 295 -19.03 1.48 5.04
N ASN A 296 -19.70 2.08 4.05
CA ASN A 296 -20.06 1.42 2.80
C ASN A 296 -19.65 2.17 1.52
N HIS A 297 -18.67 3.07 1.64
CA HIS A 297 -18.12 3.86 0.55
C HIS A 297 -16.59 3.98 0.66
N ALA A 298 -15.95 4.52 -0.37
CA ALA A 298 -14.52 4.82 -0.40
C ALA A 298 -14.18 5.96 0.55
N LEU A 299 -12.93 6.03 0.99
CA LEU A 299 -12.48 7.01 1.99
C LEU A 299 -11.82 8.23 1.36
N ASN A 300 -11.98 9.37 2.03
CA ASN A 300 -11.30 10.61 1.74
C ASN A 300 -9.94 10.62 2.48
N VAL A 301 -8.83 10.48 1.72
CA VAL A 301 -7.50 10.21 2.27
C VAL A 301 -6.56 11.37 2.05
N VAL A 302 -5.86 11.75 3.12
CA VAL A 302 -4.80 12.76 3.13
C VAL A 302 -3.46 12.07 3.30
N VAL A 303 -2.46 12.46 2.52
CA VAL A 303 -1.12 11.83 2.55
C VAL A 303 -0.03 12.81 3.02
N PRO A 304 1.15 12.32 3.46
CA PRO A 304 2.26 13.21 3.78
C PRO A 304 2.68 14.06 2.58
N GLY A 305 2.73 15.39 2.74
CA GLY A 305 3.03 16.33 1.65
C GLY A 305 4.46 16.21 1.11
N ASN A 306 5.40 15.72 1.91
CA ASN A 306 6.75 15.38 1.45
C ASN A 306 6.79 14.12 0.55
N MET A 307 5.65 13.46 0.34
CA MET A 307 5.48 12.27 -0.49
C MET A 307 4.38 12.44 -1.56
N ASN A 308 3.88 13.66 -1.76
CA ASN A 308 2.85 13.98 -2.75
C ASN A 308 3.46 14.61 -4.04
N ASN A 309 3.12 14.01 -5.18
CA ASN A 309 3.67 14.33 -6.49
C ASN A 309 2.90 15.48 -7.16
N PRO A 310 3.56 16.37 -7.93
CA PRO A 310 2.90 17.47 -8.64
C PRO A 310 1.87 17.05 -9.70
N LYS A 311 1.18 18.06 -10.25
CA LYS A 311 0.05 17.99 -11.20
C LYS A 311 0.17 17.04 -12.38
N VAL A 312 1.37 16.67 -12.78
CA VAL A 312 1.59 15.67 -13.82
C VAL A 312 1.10 14.27 -13.44
N CYS A 313 0.86 13.99 -12.16
CA CYS A 313 0.49 12.67 -11.66
C CYS A 313 -0.99 12.53 -11.25
N THR A 314 -1.81 13.58 -11.34
CA THR A 314 -3.23 13.56 -10.93
C THR A 314 -4.02 12.44 -11.61
N GLN A 315 -4.79 11.67 -10.83
CA GLN A 315 -5.69 10.61 -11.29
C GLN A 315 -7.16 10.98 -11.05
N PHE A 316 -8.09 10.30 -11.69
CA PHE A 316 -9.52 10.45 -11.37
C PHE A 316 -9.80 9.92 -9.95
N PRO A 317 -10.59 10.61 -9.08
CA PRO A 317 -11.48 11.75 -9.38
C PRO A 317 -10.84 13.15 -9.29
N ALA A 318 -9.58 13.25 -8.90
CA ALA A 318 -8.90 14.53 -8.74
C ALA A 318 -8.79 15.29 -10.07
N LYS A 319 -8.90 16.62 -9.99
CA LYS A 319 -8.76 17.56 -11.12
C LYS A 319 -7.60 18.53 -10.94
N ALA A 320 -7.06 18.60 -9.74
CA ALA A 320 -5.87 19.37 -9.42
C ALA A 320 -5.02 18.62 -8.41
N THR A 321 -3.96 19.29 -7.99
CA THR A 321 -3.11 18.93 -6.86
C THR A 321 -2.23 20.13 -6.52
N ASP A 322 -1.85 20.21 -5.26
CA ASP A 322 -0.84 21.11 -4.74
C ASP A 322 0.45 20.37 -4.33
N GLY A 323 0.55 19.08 -4.67
CA GLY A 323 1.74 18.26 -4.52
C GLY A 323 2.94 18.92 -5.17
N SER A 324 4.10 18.80 -4.53
CA SER A 324 5.28 19.58 -4.89
C SER A 324 6.58 18.78 -4.99
N VAL A 325 6.52 17.45 -4.81
CA VAL A 325 7.70 16.59 -4.77
C VAL A 325 7.79 15.71 -6.03
N PRO A 326 8.59 16.08 -7.05
CA PRO A 326 8.75 15.27 -8.25
C PRO A 326 9.27 13.87 -7.93
N GLY A 327 8.62 12.85 -8.51
CA GLY A 327 9.00 11.45 -8.31
C GLY A 327 8.53 10.84 -6.99
N ALA A 328 7.76 11.59 -6.18
CA ALA A 328 7.10 11.03 -5.02
C ALA A 328 6.01 10.02 -5.40
N ILE A 329 5.67 9.15 -4.46
CA ILE A 329 4.84 7.97 -4.73
C ILE A 329 3.34 8.30 -4.76
N PHE A 330 2.87 9.22 -3.92
CA PHE A 330 1.45 9.55 -3.87
C PHE A 330 1.10 10.59 -4.92
N CYS A 331 -0.07 10.42 -5.51
CA CYS A 331 -0.64 11.35 -6.45
C CYS A 331 -2.11 11.54 -6.12
N GLU A 332 -2.58 12.77 -6.10
CA GLU A 332 -4.00 13.01 -5.84
C GLU A 332 -4.89 12.34 -6.89
N GLY A 333 -6.00 11.80 -6.39
CA GLY A 333 -6.93 10.93 -7.08
C GLY A 333 -6.51 9.47 -7.09
N ALA A 334 -5.21 9.15 -6.95
CA ALA A 334 -4.77 7.76 -6.86
C ALA A 334 -5.42 7.11 -5.64
N LYS A 335 -5.70 5.81 -5.74
CA LYS A 335 -6.47 5.09 -4.74
C LYS A 335 -5.58 4.18 -3.90
N ILE A 336 -5.70 4.27 -2.59
CA ILE A 336 -5.17 3.26 -1.68
C ILE A 336 -6.18 2.15 -1.45
N ARG A 337 -5.70 0.92 -1.27
CA ARG A 337 -6.53 -0.26 -0.98
C ARG A 337 -5.86 -1.10 0.09
N PHE A 338 -6.61 -1.45 1.13
CA PHE A 338 -6.18 -2.48 2.06
C PHE A 338 -6.27 -3.83 1.35
N ASP A 339 -5.28 -4.69 1.58
CA ASP A 339 -5.16 -5.97 0.90
C ASP A 339 -6.46 -6.78 1.00
N PRO A 340 -7.16 -7.04 -0.11
CA PRO A 340 -8.45 -7.75 -0.09
C PRO A 340 -8.31 -9.20 0.38
N SER A 341 -7.08 -9.72 0.44
CA SER A 341 -6.80 -11.10 0.85
C SER A 341 -6.82 -11.33 2.36
N ILE A 342 -6.85 -10.26 3.16
CA ILE A 342 -6.78 -10.33 4.62
C ILE A 342 -8.18 -10.41 5.23
N ASP A 343 -8.45 -11.41 6.08
CA ASP A 343 -9.69 -11.46 6.86
C ASP A 343 -9.63 -10.48 8.05
N VAL A 344 -10.21 -9.30 7.86
CA VAL A 344 -10.26 -8.22 8.86
C VAL A 344 -10.88 -8.65 10.19
N ASN A 345 -11.74 -9.68 10.20
CA ASN A 345 -12.40 -10.12 11.45
C ASN A 345 -11.42 -10.80 12.40
N THR A 346 -10.38 -11.44 11.84
CA THR A 346 -9.34 -12.15 12.59
C THR A 346 -8.30 -11.22 13.22
N LEU A 347 -8.23 -9.96 12.75
CA LEU A 347 -7.25 -9.00 13.24
C LEU A 347 -7.60 -8.51 14.66
N SER A 348 -6.57 -8.26 15.46
CA SER A 348 -6.70 -7.66 16.79
C SER A 348 -6.82 -6.13 16.66
N ALA A 349 -7.99 -5.67 16.22
CA ALA A 349 -8.31 -4.26 16.01
C ALA A 349 -9.72 -3.93 16.51
N SER A 350 -9.98 -2.65 16.79
CA SER A 350 -11.29 -2.15 17.19
C SER A 350 -12.34 -2.30 16.08
N THR A 351 -13.63 -2.21 16.44
CA THR A 351 -14.73 -2.22 15.46
C THR A 351 -14.59 -1.12 14.41
N ALA A 352 -14.20 0.08 14.83
CA ALA A 352 -14.00 1.22 13.93
C ALA A 352 -12.88 0.96 12.92
N VAL A 353 -11.73 0.48 13.38
CA VAL A 353 -10.59 0.16 12.51
C VAL A 353 -10.93 -0.97 11.54
N LYS A 354 -11.67 -1.99 11.99
CA LYS A 354 -12.16 -3.07 11.11
C LYS A 354 -13.13 -2.56 10.05
N ALA A 355 -14.00 -1.61 10.39
CA ALA A 355 -14.89 -0.96 9.42
C ALA A 355 -14.09 -0.22 8.34
N ILE A 356 -13.07 0.54 8.74
CA ILE A 356 -12.15 1.26 7.84
C ILE A 356 -11.40 0.28 6.92
N MET A 357 -10.79 -0.76 7.47
CA MET A 357 -10.08 -1.78 6.66
C MET A 357 -11.02 -2.44 5.67
N ARG A 358 -12.25 -2.81 6.10
CA ARG A 358 -13.24 -3.38 5.21
C ARG A 358 -13.62 -2.41 4.10
N ALA A 359 -13.89 -1.14 4.41
CA ALA A 359 -14.19 -0.13 3.40
C ALA A 359 -13.03 0.04 2.40
N LEU A 360 -11.78 0.08 2.89
CA LEU A 360 -10.58 0.11 2.06
C LEU A 360 -10.43 -1.15 1.18
N GLN A 361 -10.88 -2.33 1.60
CA GLN A 361 -10.88 -3.54 0.76
C GLN A 361 -11.91 -3.46 -0.37
N LEU A 362 -13.09 -2.93 -0.06
CA LEU A 362 -14.27 -2.92 -0.94
C LEU A 362 -14.24 -1.78 -1.95
N TYR A 363 -13.87 -0.59 -1.49
CA TYR A 363 -14.05 0.67 -2.21
C TYR A 363 -12.73 1.44 -2.34
N GLY A 364 -11.77 1.17 -1.45
CA GLY A 364 -10.49 1.88 -1.37
C GLY A 364 -10.64 3.25 -0.70
N GLY A 365 -9.60 4.07 -0.82
CA GLY A 365 -9.61 5.47 -0.42
C GLY A 365 -8.92 6.32 -1.47
N ALA A 366 -9.54 7.41 -1.89
CA ALA A 366 -8.95 8.32 -2.86
C ALA A 366 -8.09 9.35 -2.12
N ILE A 367 -6.89 9.60 -2.64
CA ILE A 367 -6.00 10.65 -2.13
C ILE A 367 -6.56 11.99 -2.60
N THR A 368 -6.95 12.86 -1.69
CA THR A 368 -7.64 14.13 -2.01
C THR A 368 -6.87 15.36 -1.55
N ASP A 369 -5.92 15.16 -0.64
CA ASP A 369 -5.17 16.24 -0.02
C ASP A 369 -3.84 15.74 0.55
N GLN A 370 -3.06 16.69 1.06
CA GLN A 370 -1.81 16.46 1.73
C GLN A 370 -1.76 17.12 3.12
N THR A 371 -0.89 16.59 3.98
CA THR A 371 -0.65 17.14 5.31
C THR A 371 0.84 17.47 5.50
N GLY A 372 1.12 18.48 6.32
CA GLY A 372 2.49 18.79 6.77
C GLY A 372 3.08 17.74 7.73
N SER A 373 2.28 16.78 8.20
CA SER A 373 2.73 15.67 9.03
C SER A 373 3.27 14.48 8.21
N SER A 374 3.89 13.50 8.87
CA SER A 374 4.32 12.24 8.25
C SER A 374 3.24 11.14 8.29
N ASN A 375 1.99 11.53 8.50
CA ASN A 375 0.87 10.62 8.70
C ASN A 375 -0.03 10.56 7.47
N VAL A 376 -0.70 9.42 7.30
CA VAL A 376 -1.90 9.30 6.49
C VAL A 376 -3.10 9.65 7.37
N LEU A 377 -3.93 10.57 6.92
CA LEU A 377 -5.15 10.98 7.63
C LEU A 377 -6.37 10.57 6.81
N ILE A 378 -7.48 10.32 7.50
CA ILE A 378 -8.79 10.11 6.88
C ILE A 378 -9.71 11.19 7.43
N TYR A 379 -10.34 11.96 6.53
CA TYR A 379 -11.32 12.97 6.94
C TYR A 379 -12.59 12.32 7.49
N THR A 380 -13.17 12.96 8.49
CA THR A 380 -14.42 12.53 9.11
C THR A 380 -15.29 13.73 9.49
N ASP A 381 -16.59 13.49 9.71
CA ASP A 381 -17.53 14.36 10.44
C ASP A 381 -17.83 13.76 11.83
N LEU A 382 -16.79 13.24 12.50
CA LEU A 382 -16.94 12.66 13.84
C LEU A 382 -16.66 13.71 14.92
N PRO A 383 -17.53 13.82 15.95
CA PRO A 383 -17.37 14.82 17.01
C PRO A 383 -16.11 14.59 17.86
N SER A 384 -15.63 13.35 17.94
CA SER A 384 -14.45 12.97 18.72
C SER A 384 -13.83 11.69 18.21
N GLN A 385 -12.56 11.46 18.54
CA GLN A 385 -11.86 10.22 18.19
C GLN A 385 -12.57 8.96 18.71
N PRO A 386 -12.88 7.97 17.85
CA PRO A 386 -13.32 6.65 18.29
C PRO A 386 -12.13 5.82 18.82
N ASP A 387 -12.40 4.61 19.31
CA ASP A 387 -11.34 3.64 19.60
C ASP A 387 -10.61 3.26 18.29
N THR A 388 -9.34 3.65 18.19
CA THR A 388 -8.46 3.40 17.04
C THR A 388 -7.45 2.28 17.28
N THR A 389 -7.71 1.39 18.25
CA THR A 389 -6.85 0.24 18.53
C THR A 389 -6.60 -0.58 17.27
N GLY A 390 -5.32 -0.73 16.90
CA GLY A 390 -4.90 -1.49 15.72
C GLY A 390 -4.87 -0.69 14.40
N ILE A 391 -5.09 0.63 14.41
CA ILE A 391 -5.13 1.44 13.17
C ILE A 391 -3.86 1.34 12.31
N GLY A 392 -2.69 1.16 12.93
CA GLY A 392 -1.41 0.99 12.22
C GLY A 392 -1.31 -0.29 11.39
N LEU A 393 -2.19 -1.28 11.58
CA LEU A 393 -2.25 -2.47 10.73
C LEU A 393 -2.61 -2.12 9.28
N ILE A 394 -3.29 -0.99 9.04
CA ILE A 394 -3.64 -0.53 7.69
C ILE A 394 -2.37 -0.39 6.82
N GLY A 395 -1.33 0.27 7.35
CA GLY A 395 -0.08 0.49 6.63
C GLY A 395 0.72 -0.77 6.32
N GLN A 396 0.47 -1.87 7.02
CA GLN A 396 1.23 -3.13 6.85
C GLN A 396 0.76 -3.95 5.64
N HIS A 397 -0.40 -3.61 5.07
CA HIS A 397 -1.03 -4.37 3.98
C HIS A 397 -1.67 -3.42 2.96
N LEU A 398 -0.96 -2.36 2.59
CA LEU A 398 -1.49 -1.29 1.74
C LEU A 398 -0.95 -1.37 0.33
N TRP A 399 -1.85 -1.19 -0.62
CA TRP A 399 -1.58 -1.14 -2.05
C TRP A 399 -2.03 0.21 -2.60
N LEU A 400 -1.29 0.73 -3.58
CA LEU A 400 -1.58 1.96 -4.30
C LEU A 400 -1.98 1.64 -5.75
N TYR A 401 -2.99 2.31 -6.26
CA TYR A 401 -3.53 2.16 -7.61
C TYR A 401 -3.56 3.53 -8.28
N TYR A 402 -2.93 3.63 -9.45
CA TYR A 402 -2.97 4.82 -10.31
C TYR A 402 -4.07 4.72 -11.35
#